data_AF-A0A2H9LY58-F1
#
_entry.id   AF-A0A2H9LY58-F1
#
_cell.length_a   1.000
_cell.length_b   1.000
_cell.length_c   1.000
_cell.angle_alpha   90.00
_cell.angle_beta   90.00
_cell.angle_gamma   90.00
#
_symmetry.space_group_name_H-M   'P 1'
#
loop_
_entity.id
_entity.type
_entity.pdbx_description
1 polymer ?
#
loop_
_entity_poly.entity_id
_entity_poly.type
_entity_poly.pdbx_seq_one_letter_code
_entity_poly.pdbx_strand_id
1 'polypeptide(L)'
;MRHGHMDWKIHVILAIILYALLVQVMPQGSPERIALLLLVTVAGCLLPDIDSKSSLMSKIIEIILVFIIFIAIYYLTNSILFSLAGVLVFFILSAVARKYLMEGHRGFTHGFAALALFAVAIYALTQDLEIVVFAGAGYLSHVLADKLL
;
A
#
# COMPACT_ATOMS: atom_id res chain seq x y z
N MET A 1 -18.76 9.88 15.47
CA MET A 1 -17.68 9.12 14.82
C MET A 1 -16.92 8.36 15.89
N ARG A 2 -17.33 7.11 16.18
CA ARG A 2 -16.66 6.29 17.20
C ARG A 2 -15.22 6.06 16.74
N HIS A 3 -14.27 6.56 17.52
CA HIS A 3 -12.85 6.32 17.34
C HIS A 3 -12.58 4.86 17.72
N GLY A 4 -12.75 3.95 16.77
CA GLY A 4 -12.26 2.58 16.86
C GLY A 4 -10.76 2.58 16.58
N HIS A 5 -9.98 2.00 17.49
CA HIS A 5 -8.63 1.59 17.16
C HIS A 5 -8.70 0.67 15.93
N MET A 6 -7.95 1.01 14.88
CA MET A 6 -7.73 0.18 13.69
C MET A 6 -7.23 -1.22 14.12
N ASP A 7 -8.09 -2.23 14.02
CA ASP A 7 -7.68 -3.62 14.19
C ASP A 7 -7.19 -4.16 12.85
N TRP A 8 -5.95 -3.81 12.51
CA TRP A 8 -5.27 -4.24 11.28
C TRP A 8 -5.39 -5.74 11.01
N LYS A 9 -5.56 -6.56 12.05
CA LYS A 9 -5.74 -8.00 11.92
C LYS A 9 -7.01 -8.34 11.16
N ILE A 10 -8.12 -7.65 11.46
CA ILE A 10 -9.40 -7.87 10.78
C ILE A 10 -9.26 -7.53 9.31
N HIS A 11 -8.63 -6.39 8.98
CA HIS A 11 -8.40 -5.98 7.60
C HIS A 11 -7.53 -6.99 6.84
N VAL A 12 -6.42 -7.47 7.45
CA VAL A 12 -5.58 -8.51 6.85
C VAL A 12 -6.33 -9.83 6.66
N ILE A 13 -7.15 -10.24 7.63
CA ILE A 13 -7.98 -11.46 7.50
C ILE A 13 -8.96 -11.31 6.33
N LEU A 14 -9.65 -10.17 6.22
CA LEU A 14 -10.56 -9.89 5.10
C LEU A 14 -9.82 -9.88 3.76
N ALA A 15 -8.63 -9.29 3.70
CA ALA A 15 -7.80 -9.26 2.50
C ALA A 15 -7.36 -10.67 2.09
N ILE A 16 -7.00 -11.55 3.04
CA ILE A 16 -6.63 -12.95 2.76
C ILE A 16 -7.84 -13.74 2.25
N ILE A 17 -9.02 -13.55 2.85
CA ILE A 17 -10.25 -14.19 2.38
C ILE A 17 -10.57 -13.73 0.95
N LEU A 18 -10.51 -12.42 0.70
CA LEU A 18 -10.78 -11.86 -0.63
C LEU A 18 -9.76 -12.34 -1.67
N TYR A 19 -8.48 -12.40 -1.30
CA TYR A 19 -7.44 -13.03 -2.11
C TYR A 19 -7.79 -14.47 -2.47
N ALA A 20 -8.14 -15.29 -1.47
CA ALA A 20 -8.47 -16.70 -1.70
C ALA A 20 -9.64 -16.87 -2.68
N LEU A 21 -10.64 -15.99 -2.60
CA LEU A 21 -11.77 -15.96 -3.53
C LEU A 21 -11.36 -15.51 -4.94
N LEU A 22 -10.56 -14.45 -5.07
CA LEU A 22 -10.11 -13.93 -6.37
C LEU A 22 -9.24 -14.94 -7.12
N VAL A 23 -8.38 -15.67 -6.40
CA VAL A 23 -7.57 -16.74 -6.97
C VAL A 23 -8.47 -17.85 -7.54
N GLN A 24 -9.65 -18.15 -7.00
CA GLN A 24 -10.51 -19.18 -7.60
C GLN A 24 -11.07 -18.80 -8.99
N VAL A 25 -11.11 -17.51 -9.32
CA VAL A 25 -11.80 -17.00 -10.52
C VAL A 25 -10.87 -16.34 -11.55
N MET A 26 -9.58 -16.17 -11.22
CA MET A 26 -8.57 -15.60 -12.10
C MET A 26 -7.54 -16.67 -12.53
N PRO A 27 -6.91 -16.52 -13.71
CA PRO A 27 -5.92 -17.47 -14.21
C PRO A 27 -4.81 -17.71 -13.19
N GLN A 28 -4.47 -18.98 -12.95
CA GLN A 28 -3.42 -19.34 -12.02
C GLN A 28 -2.05 -19.19 -12.70
N GLY A 29 -1.21 -18.32 -12.15
CA GLY A 29 0.19 -18.21 -12.52
C GLY A 29 1.07 -19.26 -11.84
N SER A 30 2.39 -19.08 -11.92
CA SER A 30 3.34 -19.91 -11.18
C SER A 30 3.16 -19.76 -9.65
N PRO A 31 3.66 -20.68 -8.82
CA PRO A 31 3.59 -20.56 -7.36
C PRO A 31 4.17 -19.23 -6.83
N GLU A 32 5.22 -18.72 -7.48
CA GLU A 32 5.82 -17.41 -7.16
C GLU A 32 4.86 -16.26 -7.47
N ARG A 33 4.13 -16.36 -8.58
CA ARG A 33 3.10 -15.38 -8.96
C ARG A 33 1.96 -15.38 -7.95
N ILE A 34 1.48 -16.56 -7.53
CA ILE A 34 0.46 -16.72 -6.51
C ILE A 34 0.91 -16.06 -5.18
N ALA A 35 2.14 -16.34 -4.75
CA ALA A 35 2.71 -15.71 -3.55
C ALA A 35 2.82 -14.19 -3.68
N LEU A 36 3.22 -13.68 -4.84
CA LEU A 36 3.27 -12.25 -5.11
C LEU A 36 1.89 -11.60 -5.02
N LEU A 37 0.86 -12.22 -5.62
CA LEU A 37 -0.52 -11.72 -5.60
C LEU A 37 -1.08 -11.64 -4.17
N LEU A 38 -0.76 -12.62 -3.32
CA LEU A 38 -1.09 -12.56 -1.89
C LEU A 38 -0.41 -11.36 -1.22
N LEU A 39 0.90 -11.20 -1.45
CA LEU A 39 1.69 -10.14 -0.84
C LEU A 39 1.15 -8.75 -1.21
N VAL A 40 0.88 -8.51 -2.49
CA VAL A 40 0.35 -7.21 -2.95
C VAL A 40 -1.08 -6.96 -2.46
N THR A 41 -1.89 -8.00 -2.29
CA THR A 41 -3.24 -7.87 -1.71
C THR A 41 -3.16 -7.43 -0.25
N VAL A 42 -2.31 -8.07 0.55
CA VAL A 42 -2.09 -7.69 1.96
C VAL A 42 -1.49 -6.28 2.05
N ALA A 43 -0.50 -5.97 1.22
CA ALA A 43 0.11 -4.64 1.19
C ALA A 43 -0.91 -3.55 0.82
N GLY A 44 -1.74 -3.79 -0.20
CA GLY A 44 -2.80 -2.86 -0.61
C GLY A 44 -3.82 -2.61 0.50
N CYS A 45 -4.17 -3.63 1.27
CA CYS A 45 -5.08 -3.51 2.42
C CYS A 45 -4.53 -2.67 3.57
N LEU A 46 -3.21 -2.66 3.76
CA LEU A 46 -2.56 -1.92 4.84
C LEU A 46 -2.20 -0.49 4.44
N LEU A 47 -2.27 -0.18 3.15
CA LEU A 47 -1.87 1.11 2.62
C LEU A 47 -2.72 2.29 3.12
N PRO A 48 -4.07 2.18 3.27
CA PRO A 48 -4.87 3.27 3.81
C PRO A 48 -4.38 3.77 5.17
N ASP A 49 -3.97 2.82 6.02
CA ASP A 49 -3.53 3.03 7.39
C ASP A 49 -2.11 3.60 7.52
N ILE A 50 -1.40 3.85 6.42
CA ILE A 50 -0.05 4.43 6.47
C ILE A 50 -0.05 5.81 7.13
N ASP A 51 -1.18 6.52 7.07
CA ASP A 51 -1.41 7.84 7.65
C ASP A 51 -1.79 7.78 9.15
N SER A 52 -2.06 6.58 9.68
CA SER A 52 -2.40 6.36 11.08
C SER A 52 -1.16 6.63 11.95
N LYS A 53 -1.33 7.49 12.97
CA LYS A 53 -0.24 7.92 13.87
C LYS A 53 0.61 6.74 14.38
N SER A 54 1.91 6.78 14.10
CA SER A 54 2.99 6.01 14.73
C SER A 54 2.74 4.51 14.97
N SER A 55 1.88 3.86 14.19
CA SER A 55 1.63 2.43 14.32
C SER A 55 2.86 1.65 13.88
N LEU A 56 3.08 0.46 14.47
CA LEU A 56 4.19 -0.42 14.08
C LEU A 56 4.15 -0.70 12.56
N MET A 57 2.95 -0.81 11.99
CA MET A 57 2.75 -1.07 10.56
C MET A 57 3.16 0.12 9.69
N SER A 58 2.78 1.36 10.06
CA SER A 58 3.21 2.57 9.34
C SER A 58 4.75 2.66 9.28
N LYS A 59 5.44 2.32 10.38
CA LYS A 59 6.91 2.25 10.43
C LYS A 59 7.48 1.16 9.52
N ILE A 60 6.87 -0.03 9.50
CA ILE A 60 7.32 -1.15 8.64
C ILE A 60 7.17 -0.76 7.17
N ILE A 61 6.03 -0.17 6.78
CA ILE A 61 5.78 0.27 5.40
C ILE A 61 6.77 1.36 5.00
N GLU A 62 7.03 2.34 5.88
CA GLU A 62 8.02 3.40 5.62
C GLU A 62 9.42 2.82 5.39
N ILE A 63 9.83 1.82 6.19
CA ILE A 63 11.11 1.12 5.99
C ILE A 63 11.15 0.40 4.64
N ILE A 64 10.09 -0.33 4.26
CA ILE A 64 10.02 -1.04 2.99
C ILE A 64 10.13 -0.06 1.81
N LEU A 65 9.39 1.05 1.86
CA LEU A 65 9.41 2.08 0.82
C LEU A 65 10.81 2.72 0.70
N VAL A 66 11.46 3.02 1.83
CA VAL A 66 12.84 3.51 1.84
C VAL A 66 13.79 2.54 1.13
N PHE A 67 13.68 1.24 1.43
CA PHE A 67 14.50 0.22 0.76
C PHE A 67 14.22 0.14 -0.74
N ILE A 68 12.96 0.17 -1.16
CA ILE A 68 12.59 0.13 -2.59
C ILE A 68 13.15 1.35 -3.32
N ILE A 69 12.96 2.56 -2.78
CA ILE A 69 13.47 3.80 -3.38
C ILE A 69 14.99 3.77 -3.48
N PHE A 70 15.66 3.33 -2.40
CA PHE A 70 17.12 3.20 -2.39
C PHE A 70 17.62 2.27 -3.49
N ILE A 71 17.05 1.06 -3.59
CA ILE A 71 17.42 0.06 -4.58
C ILE A 71 17.13 0.54 -6.01
N ALA A 72 15.96 1.16 -6.23
CA ALA A 72 15.57 1.67 -7.54
C ALA A 72 16.54 2.75 -8.05
N ILE A 73 16.88 3.72 -7.21
CA ILE A 73 17.82 4.79 -7.59
C ILE A 73 19.22 4.22 -7.76
N TYR A 74 19.62 3.25 -6.93
CA TYR A 74 20.92 2.60 -7.07
C TYR A 74 21.02 1.87 -8.40
N TYR A 75 19.98 1.14 -8.80
CA TYR A 75 19.94 0.44 -10.08
C TYR A 75 20.04 1.39 -11.27
N LEU A 76 19.40 2.56 -11.19
CA LEU A 76 19.40 3.55 -12.27
C LEU A 76 20.68 4.37 -12.37
N THR A 77 21.34 4.65 -11.23
CA THR A 77 22.46 5.61 -11.17
C THR A 77 23.79 4.96 -10.84
N ASN A 78 23.78 3.71 -10.37
CA ASN A 78 24.92 2.98 -9.80
C ASN A 78 25.68 3.79 -8.73
N SER A 79 24.98 4.65 -7.99
CA SER A 79 25.57 5.59 -7.04
C SER A 79 24.84 5.56 -5.70
N ILE A 80 25.57 5.14 -4.66
CA ILE A 80 25.08 5.14 -3.28
C ILE A 80 24.72 6.56 -2.84
N LEU A 81 25.48 7.58 -3.27
CA LEU A 81 25.24 8.96 -2.88
C LEU A 81 23.89 9.48 -3.41
N PHE A 82 23.57 9.18 -4.67
CA PHE A 82 22.26 9.54 -5.24
C PHE A 82 21.12 8.76 -4.58
N SER A 83 21.32 7.48 -4.24
CA SER A 83 20.32 6.71 -3.50
C SER A 83 20.03 7.27 -2.12
N LEU A 84 21.06 7.66 -1.37
CA LEU A 84 20.90 8.31 -0.06
C LEU A 84 20.22 9.67 -0.18
N ALA A 85 20.57 10.46 -1.19
CA ALA A 85 19.90 11.74 -1.47
C ALA A 85 18.41 11.53 -1.81
N GLY A 86 18.07 10.50 -2.60
CA GLY A 86 16.70 10.16 -2.92
C GLY A 86 15.87 9.73 -1.72
N VAL A 87 16.45 8.92 -0.82
CA VAL A 87 15.82 8.56 0.46
C VAL A 87 15.60 9.79 1.34
N LEU A 88 16.58 10.70 1.42
CA LEU A 88 16.44 11.95 2.17
C LEU A 88 15.30 12.83 1.61
N VAL A 89 15.23 12.96 0.28
CA VAL A 89 14.14 13.68 -0.40
C VAL A 89 12.79 13.02 -0.11
N PHE A 90 12.70 11.69 -0.17
CA PHE A 90 11.48 10.96 0.21
C PHE A 90 11.02 11.28 1.63
N PHE A 91 11.93 11.30 2.61
CA PHE A 91 11.58 11.66 3.99
C PHE A 91 11.10 13.10 4.11
N ILE A 92 11.74 14.04 3.43
CA ILE A 92 11.34 15.46 3.42
C ILE A 92 9.94 15.60 2.82
N LEU A 93 9.69 15.00 1.64
CA LEU A 93 8.39 15.06 0.97
C LEU A 93 7.30 14.36 1.78
N SER A 94 7.61 13.22 2.39
CA SER A 94 6.67 12.50 3.27
C SER A 94 6.34 13.29 4.53
N ALA A 95 7.32 14.00 5.11
CA ALA A 95 7.08 14.89 6.26
C ALA A 95 6.23 16.11 5.88
N VAL A 96 6.51 16.73 4.73
CA VAL A 96 5.72 17.84 4.18
C VAL A 96 4.29 17.39 3.86
N ALA A 97 4.13 16.25 3.19
CA ALA A 97 2.83 15.68 2.88
C ALA A 97 2.04 15.35 4.16
N ARG A 98 2.67 14.71 5.15
CA ARG A 98 2.02 14.42 6.43
C ARG A 98 1.54 15.69 7.13
N LYS A 99 2.41 16.72 7.19
CA LYS A 99 2.12 17.99 7.88
C LYS A 99 1.05 18.82 7.18
N TYR A 100 1.09 18.94 5.85
CA TYR A 100 0.25 19.91 5.12
C TYR A 100 -0.90 19.28 4.33
N LEU A 101 -0.85 17.98 4.04
CA LEU A 101 -1.88 17.28 3.26
C LEU A 101 -2.67 16.27 4.11
N MET A 102 -2.10 15.77 5.21
CA MET A 102 -2.70 14.67 5.98
C MET A 102 -3.13 15.05 7.40
N GLU A 103 -2.65 16.18 7.97
CA GLU A 103 -3.18 16.75 9.22
C GLU A 103 -4.64 17.21 9.01
N GLY A 104 -5.60 16.31 9.27
CA GLY A 104 -7.04 16.55 9.18
C GLY A 104 -7.79 15.65 8.19
N HIS A 105 -7.08 14.87 7.36
CA HIS A 105 -7.66 14.13 6.23
C HIS A 105 -7.37 12.62 6.24
N ARG A 106 -7.61 11.93 7.36
CA ARG A 106 -7.85 10.46 7.33
C ARG A 106 -8.83 10.04 6.22
N GLY A 107 -9.73 10.97 5.83
CA GLY A 107 -10.68 10.74 4.76
C GLY A 107 -10.10 10.53 3.36
N PHE A 108 -8.85 10.93 3.05
CA PHE A 108 -8.33 10.75 1.69
C PHE A 108 -7.89 9.30 1.45
N THR A 109 -6.96 8.76 2.25
CA THR A 109 -6.47 7.38 2.13
C THR A 109 -7.54 6.33 2.45
N HIS A 110 -8.57 6.69 3.23
CA HIS A 110 -9.74 5.84 3.47
C HIS A 110 -10.89 6.10 2.48
N GLY A 111 -10.58 6.65 1.30
CA GLY A 111 -11.54 7.05 0.27
C GLY A 111 -11.36 6.33 -1.06
N PHE A 112 -12.46 6.23 -1.83
CA PHE A 112 -12.45 5.63 -3.18
C PHE A 112 -11.56 6.40 -4.18
N ALA A 113 -11.38 7.71 -3.98
CA ALA A 113 -10.48 8.51 -4.80
C ALA A 113 -9.01 8.08 -4.65
N ALA A 114 -8.58 7.77 -3.43
CA ALA A 114 -7.23 7.26 -3.18
C ALA A 114 -7.05 5.83 -3.68
N LEU A 115 -8.10 4.99 -3.59
CA LEU A 115 -8.11 3.68 -4.26
C LEU A 115 -7.88 3.80 -5.77
N ALA A 116 -8.58 4.72 -6.44
CA ALA A 116 -8.43 4.93 -7.88
C ALA A 116 -7.02 5.43 -8.24
N LEU A 117 -6.48 6.38 -7.47
CA LEU A 117 -5.11 6.87 -7.64
C LEU A 117 -4.08 5.75 -7.41
N PHE A 118 -4.30 4.93 -6.38
CA PHE A 118 -3.46 3.77 -6.09
C PHE A 118 -3.47 2.75 -7.22
N ALA A 119 -4.64 2.42 -7.77
CA ALA A 119 -4.76 1.50 -8.90
C ALA A 119 -4.02 2.03 -10.15
N VAL A 120 -4.17 3.32 -10.46
CA VAL A 120 -3.45 3.97 -11.57
C VAL A 120 -1.94 3.93 -11.33
N ALA A 121 -1.48 4.21 -10.11
CA ALA A 121 -0.06 4.20 -9.77
C ALA A 121 0.55 2.80 -9.88
N ILE A 122 -0.13 1.77 -9.36
CA ILE A 122 0.32 0.38 -9.49
C ILE A 122 0.36 -0.03 -10.96
N TYR A 123 -0.67 0.30 -11.74
CA TYR A 123 -0.66 -0.03 -13.17
C TYR A 123 0.49 0.65 -13.92
N ALA A 124 0.73 1.93 -13.65
CA ALA A 124 1.83 2.67 -14.27
C ALA A 124 3.19 2.03 -13.96
N LEU A 125 3.38 1.49 -12.75
CA LEU A 125 4.63 0.88 -12.30
C LEU A 125 4.82 -0.56 -12.79
N THR A 126 3.76 -1.37 -12.76
CA THR A 126 3.86 -2.81 -13.03
C THR A 126 3.50 -3.16 -14.47
N GLN A 127 2.72 -2.31 -15.14
CA GLN A 127 2.07 -2.60 -16.43
C GLN A 127 1.24 -3.90 -16.38
N ASP A 128 0.75 -4.27 -15.19
CA ASP A 128 0.17 -5.58 -14.92
C ASP A 128 -1.19 -5.43 -14.23
N LEU A 129 -2.26 -5.66 -15.01
CA LEU A 129 -3.63 -5.51 -14.52
C LEU A 129 -4.00 -6.52 -13.43
N GLU A 130 -3.38 -7.71 -13.42
CA GLU A 130 -3.66 -8.70 -12.39
C GLU A 130 -3.15 -8.20 -11.04
N ILE A 131 -1.92 -7.69 -10.99
CA ILE A 131 -1.35 -7.08 -9.78
C ILE A 131 -2.21 -5.89 -9.31
N VAL A 132 -2.72 -5.07 -10.24
CA VAL A 132 -3.62 -3.94 -9.92
C VAL A 132 -4.91 -4.44 -9.28
N VAL A 133 -5.54 -5.47 -9.83
CA VAL A 133 -6.79 -6.04 -9.31
C VAL A 133 -6.59 -6.59 -7.91
N PHE A 134 -5.53 -7.36 -7.68
CA PHE A 134 -5.26 -7.97 -6.37
C PHE A 134 -4.88 -6.91 -5.31
N ALA A 135 -3.97 -5.98 -5.63
CA ALA A 135 -3.62 -4.89 -4.74
C ALA A 135 -4.82 -3.98 -4.44
N GLY A 136 -5.59 -3.64 -5.47
CA GLY A 136 -6.80 -2.82 -5.38
C GLY A 136 -7.91 -3.50 -4.58
N ALA A 137 -8.08 -4.82 -4.72
CA ALA A 137 -9.02 -5.60 -3.93
C ALA A 137 -8.67 -5.54 -2.44
N GLY A 138 -7.39 -5.68 -2.10
CA GLY A 138 -6.90 -5.49 -0.73
C GLY A 138 -7.29 -4.12 -0.18
N TYR A 139 -6.95 -3.05 -0.91
CA TYR A 139 -7.28 -1.68 -0.52
C TYR A 139 -8.79 -1.45 -0.40
N LEU A 140 -9.56 -1.94 -1.38
CA LEU A 140 -11.01 -1.84 -1.38
C LEU A 140 -11.61 -2.54 -0.15
N SER A 141 -11.10 -3.73 0.20
CA SER A 141 -11.54 -4.47 1.40
C SER A 141 -11.36 -3.64 2.67
N HIS A 142 -10.27 -2.88 2.77
CA HIS A 142 -10.02 -1.99 3.88
C HIS A 142 -11.05 -0.83 3.91
N VAL A 143 -11.20 -0.11 2.79
CA VAL A 143 -12.15 1.01 2.68
C VAL A 143 -13.59 0.58 2.96
N LEU A 144 -13.98 -0.62 2.52
CA LEU A 144 -15.31 -1.17 2.80
C LEU A 144 -15.48 -1.58 4.26
N ALA A 145 -14.48 -2.25 4.85
CA ALA A 145 -14.53 -2.65 6.25
C ALA A 145 -14.72 -1.43 7.17
N ASP A 146 -13.97 -0.35 6.95
CA ASP A 146 -14.09 0.89 7.71
C ASP A 146 -15.44 1.59 7.61
N LYS A 147 -16.17 1.35 6.51
CA LYS A 147 -17.52 1.91 6.31
C LYS A 147 -18.61 1.03 6.90
N LEU A 148 -18.36 -0.25 7.09
CA LEU A 148 -19.36 -1.26 7.43
C LEU A 148 -19.25 -1.80 8.87
N LEU A 149 -18.08 -1.72 9.49
CA LEU A 149 -17.76 -2.23 10.83
C LEU A 149 -17.50 -1.08 11.81
#